data_AF-A0A7X9YGU8-F1
#
_entry.id   AF-A0A7X9YGU8-F1
#
_cell.length_a   1.000
_cell.length_b   1.000
_cell.length_c   1.000
_cell.angle_alpha   90.00
_cell.angle_beta   90.00
_cell.angle_gamma   90.00
#
_symmetry.space_group_name_H-M   'P 1'
#
loop_
_entity.id
_entity.type
_entity.pdbx_description
1 polymer ?
#
loop_
_entity_poly.entity_id
_entity_poly.type
_entity_poly.pdbx_seq_one_letter_code
_entity_poly.pdbx_strand_id
1 'polypeptide(L)'
;MSEITVVTHNGNFHADDVFSIAVLKHVLPTFKLVRTRDKALIEGADFVIDVGGEYDPETNRFDHHQRGGAGERENGIPFSSFGLVWKKYGLALCDDNQAVADRVDSGLVSTIDAIDCGHVEGVSKGISLSQTISMFNPTWEEESNFDTCFDEAVEFAARMLIRFIASAHGSVNAKEIVAKAIESAEDARVIVLEKYTPWKKTVHILSSDALYMVYPSHSGQWILQTVPVEPGSFEDRKSLPKAWSGLSDEAFVDETGIDDAVFCHNGLFIAGTKSFESTMKLAAMALAE
;
A
#
# COMPACT_ATOMS: atom_id res chain seq x y z
N MET A 1 26.89 -13.71 23.05
CA MET A 1 25.95 -14.52 22.24
C MET A 1 26.57 -14.65 20.87
N SER A 2 26.48 -15.82 20.24
CA SER A 2 26.88 -15.95 18.83
C SER A 2 26.02 -15.02 17.97
N GLU A 3 26.60 -14.49 16.89
CA GLU A 3 25.87 -13.70 15.91
C GLU A 3 24.83 -14.59 15.22
N ILE A 4 23.58 -14.11 15.13
CA ILE A 4 22.48 -14.83 14.46
C ILE A 4 22.84 -14.97 12.97
N THR A 5 22.74 -16.19 12.44
CA THR A 5 22.96 -16.47 11.02
C THR A 5 21.63 -16.64 10.29
N VAL A 6 21.39 -15.81 9.28
CA VAL A 6 20.24 -15.89 8.39
C VAL A 6 20.72 -16.35 7.01
N VAL A 7 20.08 -17.38 6.46
CA VAL A 7 20.40 -17.92 5.13
C VAL A 7 19.24 -17.69 4.16
N THR A 8 19.58 -17.28 2.94
CA THR A 8 18.70 -17.35 1.75
C THR A 8 19.48 -17.87 0.55
N HIS A 9 18.85 -18.09 -0.59
CA HIS A 9 19.53 -18.54 -1.80
C HIS A 9 20.42 -17.46 -2.45
N ASN A 10 21.43 -17.89 -3.20
CA ASN A 10 22.34 -17.03 -3.96
C ASN A 10 21.91 -16.86 -5.43
N GLY A 11 22.59 -15.97 -6.17
CA GLY A 11 22.31 -15.69 -7.59
C GLY A 11 21.14 -14.72 -7.77
N ASN A 12 20.34 -14.91 -8.81
CA ASN A 12 19.12 -14.13 -9.01
C ASN A 12 18.23 -14.22 -7.77
N PHE A 13 17.65 -13.10 -7.38
CA PHE A 13 16.72 -12.95 -6.26
C PHE A 13 15.37 -12.39 -6.69
N HIS A 14 14.38 -12.58 -5.84
CA HIS A 14 13.00 -12.22 -6.08
C HIS A 14 12.54 -11.21 -5.03
N ALA A 15 11.24 -10.92 -5.01
CA ALA A 15 10.71 -10.00 -4.02
C ALA A 15 10.43 -10.67 -2.68
N ASP A 16 10.13 -11.97 -2.68
CA ASP A 16 9.76 -12.68 -1.47
C ASP A 16 10.98 -12.88 -0.55
N ASP A 17 12.14 -13.30 -1.06
CA ASP A 17 13.37 -13.43 -0.30
C ASP A 17 13.89 -12.05 0.15
N VAL A 18 13.86 -11.05 -0.73
CA VAL A 18 14.25 -9.67 -0.39
C VAL A 18 13.36 -9.07 0.72
N PHE A 19 12.03 -9.17 0.61
CA PHE A 19 11.13 -8.63 1.64
C PHE A 19 11.13 -9.45 2.93
N SER A 20 11.42 -10.75 2.86
CA SER A 20 11.67 -11.57 4.05
C SER A 20 12.85 -11.05 4.85
N ILE A 21 13.99 -10.78 4.19
CA ILE A 21 15.15 -10.19 4.85
C ILE A 21 14.83 -8.77 5.36
N ALA A 22 14.06 -7.98 4.61
CA ALA A 22 13.62 -6.66 5.06
C ALA A 22 12.81 -6.72 6.38
N VAL A 23 11.92 -7.69 6.55
CA VAL A 23 11.23 -7.93 7.84
C VAL A 23 12.24 -8.25 8.92
N LEU A 24 13.15 -9.21 8.67
CA LEU A 24 14.13 -9.65 9.68
C LEU A 24 15.06 -8.51 10.13
N LYS A 25 15.39 -7.54 9.27
CA LYS A 25 16.13 -6.32 9.66
C LYS A 25 15.41 -5.45 10.69
N HIS A 26 14.08 -5.54 10.77
CA HIS A 26 13.30 -4.84 11.78
C HIS A 26 13.01 -5.71 13.02
N VAL A 27 13.05 -7.03 12.89
CA VAL A 27 12.83 -7.98 14.00
C VAL A 27 14.10 -8.20 14.81
N LEU A 28 15.24 -8.37 14.13
CA LEU A 28 16.51 -8.77 14.72
C LEU A 28 17.43 -7.55 14.88
N PRO A 29 18.13 -7.40 16.01
CA PRO A 29 19.01 -6.25 16.24
C PRO A 29 20.24 -6.26 15.32
N THR A 30 20.79 -7.44 15.04
CA THR A 30 21.89 -7.67 14.10
C THR A 30 21.90 -9.14 13.71
N PHE A 31 22.31 -9.43 12.49
CA PHE A 31 22.52 -10.80 12.01
C PHE A 31 23.52 -10.81 10.86
N LYS A 32 24.15 -11.97 10.66
CA LYS A 32 24.95 -12.26 9.48
C LYS A 32 24.06 -12.89 8.41
N LEU A 33 23.93 -12.21 7.28
CA LEU A 33 23.28 -12.77 6.10
C LEU A 33 24.28 -13.63 5.32
N VAL A 34 23.86 -14.84 4.93
CA VAL A 34 24.63 -15.73 4.05
C VAL A 34 23.74 -16.18 2.90
N ARG A 35 24.11 -15.80 1.66
CA ARG A 35 23.41 -16.24 0.46
C ARG A 35 24.05 -17.50 -0.10
N THR A 36 23.37 -18.64 -0.08
CA THR A 36 23.94 -19.94 -0.45
C THR A 36 22.89 -20.99 -0.80
N ARG A 37 23.33 -22.06 -1.48
CA ARG A 37 22.59 -23.33 -1.63
C ARG A 37 23.34 -24.52 -1.03
N ASP A 38 24.38 -24.25 -0.26
CA ASP A 38 25.13 -25.29 0.46
C ASP A 38 24.29 -25.82 1.63
N LYS A 39 24.03 -27.13 1.62
CA LYS A 39 23.15 -27.79 2.60
C LYS A 39 23.67 -27.70 4.02
N ALA A 40 24.99 -27.81 4.23
CA ALA A 40 25.55 -27.78 5.57
C ALA A 40 25.43 -26.39 6.20
N LEU A 41 25.58 -25.33 5.40
CA LEU A 41 25.35 -23.96 5.84
C LEU A 41 23.86 -23.70 6.14
N ILE A 42 22.95 -24.23 5.31
CA ILE A 42 21.50 -24.10 5.51
C ILE A 42 21.06 -24.81 6.81
N GLU A 43 21.47 -26.07 7.00
CA GLU A 43 21.10 -26.87 8.18
C GLU A 43 21.58 -26.23 9.48
N GLY A 44 22.77 -25.60 9.46
CA GLY A 44 23.38 -24.94 10.62
C GLY A 44 22.92 -23.51 10.93
N ALA A 45 22.04 -22.91 10.11
CA ALA A 45 21.62 -21.52 10.28
C ALA A 45 20.53 -21.34 11.34
N ASP A 46 20.44 -20.15 11.94
CA ASP A 46 19.39 -19.82 12.91
C ASP A 46 18.06 -19.51 12.21
N PHE A 47 18.12 -18.94 11.00
CA PHE A 47 16.98 -18.64 10.14
C PHE A 47 17.29 -19.11 8.72
N VAL A 48 16.31 -19.71 8.05
CA VAL A 48 16.42 -20.13 6.64
C VAL A 48 15.19 -19.61 5.89
N ILE A 49 15.45 -18.90 4.80
CA ILE A 49 14.47 -18.16 4.01
C ILE A 49 14.60 -18.64 2.56
N ASP A 50 13.48 -19.00 1.94
CA ASP A 50 13.41 -19.33 0.51
C ASP A 50 14.40 -20.39 -0.01
N VAL A 51 14.84 -21.26 0.89
CA VAL A 51 15.74 -22.37 0.59
C VAL A 51 15.60 -23.45 1.67
N GLY A 52 16.06 -24.66 1.37
CA GLY A 52 16.09 -25.78 2.32
C GLY A 52 14.93 -26.77 2.21
N GLY A 53 13.84 -26.39 1.55
CA GLY A 53 12.68 -27.23 1.26
C GLY A 53 11.85 -27.56 2.51
N GLU A 54 11.73 -26.62 3.45
CA GLU A 54 11.02 -26.82 4.70
C GLU A 54 10.34 -25.53 5.20
N TYR A 55 9.09 -25.67 5.63
CA TYR A 55 8.40 -24.67 6.45
C TYR A 55 8.19 -25.20 7.86
N ASP A 56 8.88 -24.58 8.83
CA ASP A 56 8.68 -24.78 10.25
C ASP A 56 8.90 -23.45 10.98
N PRO A 57 7.83 -22.77 11.43
CA PRO A 57 7.97 -21.50 12.13
C PRO A 57 8.68 -21.66 13.47
N GLU A 58 8.63 -22.81 14.15
CA GLU A 58 9.28 -22.96 15.47
C GLU A 58 10.80 -22.97 15.36
N THR A 59 11.34 -23.47 14.25
CA THR A 59 12.78 -23.51 13.96
C THR A 59 13.22 -22.47 12.92
N ASN A 60 12.37 -21.48 12.63
CA ASN A 60 12.62 -20.38 11.69
C ASN A 60 13.01 -20.85 10.27
N ARG A 61 12.32 -21.87 9.77
CA ARG A 61 12.44 -22.34 8.39
C ARG A 61 11.24 -21.82 7.61
N PHE A 62 11.48 -21.00 6.61
CA PHE A 62 10.46 -20.29 5.83
C PHE A 62 10.72 -20.50 4.35
N ASP A 63 10.57 -21.74 3.88
CA ASP A 63 10.57 -22.09 2.46
C ASP A 63 9.18 -22.53 2.02
N HIS A 64 8.88 -22.35 0.74
CA HIS A 64 7.63 -22.75 0.09
C HIS A 64 7.83 -23.73 -1.07
N HIS A 65 9.08 -24.04 -1.45
CA HIS A 65 9.42 -24.90 -2.59
C HIS A 65 9.16 -26.40 -2.35
N GLN A 66 8.91 -26.82 -1.11
CA GLN A 66 8.65 -28.22 -0.77
C GLN A 66 7.42 -28.80 -1.47
N ARG A 67 7.39 -30.12 -1.60
CA ARG A 67 6.23 -30.83 -2.13
C ARG A 67 5.01 -30.57 -1.25
N GLY A 68 3.97 -29.97 -1.84
CA GLY A 68 2.74 -29.58 -1.13
C GLY A 68 2.71 -28.12 -0.68
N GLY A 69 3.79 -27.35 -0.91
CA GLY A 69 3.89 -25.94 -0.56
C GLY A 69 3.96 -25.68 0.94
N ALA A 70 3.72 -24.43 1.34
CA ALA A 70 3.68 -23.98 2.74
C ALA A 70 2.25 -23.60 3.21
N GLY A 71 1.24 -24.10 2.50
CA GLY A 71 -0.16 -23.72 2.69
C GLY A 71 -0.55 -22.43 1.97
N GLU A 72 -1.78 -21.99 2.20
CA GLU A 72 -2.40 -20.84 1.55
C GLU A 72 -3.28 -20.04 2.52
N ARG A 73 -3.56 -18.79 2.15
CA ARG A 73 -4.53 -17.93 2.83
C ARG A 73 -5.96 -18.40 2.57
N GLU A 74 -6.93 -17.91 3.35
CA GLU A 74 -8.36 -18.22 3.15
C GLU A 74 -8.89 -17.83 1.76
N ASN A 75 -8.26 -16.83 1.12
CA ASN A 75 -8.59 -16.42 -0.25
C ASN A 75 -7.93 -17.29 -1.34
N GLY A 76 -7.22 -18.37 -0.96
CA GLY A 76 -6.57 -19.31 -1.88
C GLY A 76 -5.19 -18.87 -2.38
N ILE A 77 -4.68 -17.71 -1.97
CA ILE A 77 -3.33 -17.27 -2.36
C ILE A 77 -2.29 -18.08 -1.56
N PRO A 78 -1.40 -18.85 -2.21
CA PRO A 78 -0.34 -19.60 -1.54
C PRO A 78 0.63 -18.66 -0.81
N PHE A 79 1.26 -19.13 0.26
CA PHE A 79 2.34 -18.38 0.89
C PHE A 79 3.67 -18.63 0.16
N SER A 80 4.39 -17.56 -0.18
CA SER A 80 5.84 -17.61 -0.39
C SER A 80 6.59 -17.30 0.90
N SER A 81 7.92 -17.28 0.85
CA SER A 81 8.77 -17.06 2.01
C SER A 81 8.43 -15.76 2.77
N PHE A 82 8.09 -14.69 2.04
CA PHE A 82 7.69 -13.42 2.65
C PHE A 82 6.40 -13.54 3.46
N GLY A 83 5.37 -14.16 2.90
CA GLY A 83 4.15 -14.49 3.61
C GLY A 83 4.37 -15.28 4.90
N LEU A 84 5.24 -16.29 4.86
CA LEU A 84 5.53 -17.14 6.02
C LEU A 84 6.26 -16.36 7.12
N VAL A 85 7.23 -15.52 6.75
CA VAL A 85 7.93 -14.63 7.68
C VAL A 85 6.96 -13.58 8.25
N TRP A 86 6.12 -12.97 7.41
CA TRP A 86 5.12 -11.99 7.83
C TRP A 86 4.09 -12.60 8.78
N LYS A 87 3.65 -13.83 8.53
CA LYS A 87 2.73 -14.56 9.40
C LYS A 87 3.28 -14.72 10.83
N LYS A 88 4.60 -14.90 10.97
CA LYS A 88 5.23 -15.04 12.30
C LYS A 88 5.55 -13.68 12.95
N TYR A 89 6.04 -12.71 12.19
CA TYR A 89 6.65 -11.49 12.74
C TYR A 89 5.89 -10.19 12.44
N GLY A 90 5.02 -10.19 11.44
CA GLY A 90 4.36 -8.98 10.91
C GLY A 90 3.50 -8.26 11.95
N LEU A 91 2.84 -9.00 12.84
CA LEU A 91 2.02 -8.40 13.91
C LEU A 91 2.86 -7.56 14.88
N ALA A 92 4.01 -8.06 15.30
CA ALA A 92 4.93 -7.33 16.18
C ALA A 92 5.49 -6.07 15.52
N LEU A 93 5.70 -6.10 14.19
CA LEU A 93 6.11 -4.92 13.41
C LEU A 93 5.03 -3.84 13.32
N CYS A 94 3.79 -4.19 13.63
CA CYS A 94 2.62 -3.32 13.55
C CYS A 94 2.12 -2.90 14.95
N ASP A 95 3.01 -2.87 15.95
CA ASP A 95 2.68 -2.54 17.35
C ASP A 95 1.54 -3.41 17.92
N ASP A 96 1.53 -4.70 17.56
CA ASP A 96 0.49 -5.68 17.91
C ASP A 96 -0.93 -5.29 17.44
N ASN A 97 -1.02 -4.43 16.43
CA ASN A 97 -2.29 -4.02 15.82
C ASN A 97 -2.67 -4.91 14.64
N GLN A 98 -3.58 -5.86 14.89
CA GLN A 98 -4.04 -6.81 13.86
C GLN A 98 -4.61 -6.13 12.62
N ALA A 99 -5.39 -5.04 12.78
CA ALA A 99 -6.00 -4.35 11.63
C ALA A 99 -4.95 -3.67 10.72
N VAL A 100 -3.80 -3.28 11.29
CA VAL A 100 -2.66 -2.78 10.51
C VAL A 100 -1.94 -3.92 9.82
N ALA A 101 -1.66 -5.01 10.54
CA ALA A 101 -1.00 -6.19 10.00
C ALA A 101 -1.78 -6.82 8.83
N ASP A 102 -3.10 -6.99 8.97
CA ASP A 102 -4.00 -7.51 7.93
C ASP A 102 -3.98 -6.62 6.69
N ARG A 103 -3.91 -5.31 6.88
CA ARG A 103 -3.90 -4.34 5.79
C ARG A 103 -2.57 -4.33 5.03
N VAL A 104 -1.46 -4.52 5.72
CA VAL A 104 -0.15 -4.70 5.08
C VAL A 104 -0.11 -6.05 4.38
N ASP A 105 -0.64 -7.11 4.99
CA ASP A 105 -0.72 -8.43 4.35
C ASP A 105 -1.50 -8.36 3.04
N SER A 106 -2.73 -7.84 3.07
CA SER A 106 -3.59 -7.77 1.88
C SER A 106 -3.05 -6.82 0.80
N GLY A 107 -2.28 -5.80 1.20
CA GLY A 107 -1.84 -4.72 0.30
C GLY A 107 -0.46 -4.91 -0.30
N LEU A 108 0.41 -5.65 0.38
CA LEU A 108 1.82 -5.83 0.02
C LEU A 108 2.19 -7.32 -0.01
N VAL A 109 2.05 -8.01 1.11
CA VAL A 109 2.58 -9.37 1.31
C VAL A 109 1.90 -10.37 0.38
N SER A 110 0.57 -10.46 0.48
CA SER A 110 -0.24 -11.36 -0.34
C SER A 110 -0.09 -11.10 -1.84
N THR A 111 0.21 -9.85 -2.24
CA THR A 111 0.44 -9.50 -3.66
C THR A 111 1.80 -10.03 -4.14
N ILE A 112 2.84 -9.91 -3.32
CA ILE A 112 4.16 -10.46 -3.63
C ILE A 112 4.09 -11.99 -3.64
N ASP A 113 3.47 -12.61 -2.63
CA ASP A 113 3.30 -14.06 -2.56
C ASP A 113 2.56 -14.61 -3.78
N ALA A 114 1.48 -13.93 -4.23
CA ALA A 114 0.73 -14.35 -5.40
C ALA A 114 1.59 -14.34 -6.67
N ILE A 115 2.40 -13.30 -6.87
CA ILE A 115 3.30 -13.21 -8.04
C ILE A 115 4.35 -14.31 -7.98
N ASP A 116 4.97 -14.47 -6.82
CA ASP A 116 6.07 -15.40 -6.61
C ASP A 116 5.63 -16.87 -6.76
N CYS A 117 4.46 -17.22 -6.20
CA CYS A 117 3.87 -18.54 -6.36
C CYS A 117 3.18 -18.77 -7.73
N GLY A 118 3.27 -17.81 -8.66
CA GLY A 118 2.61 -17.90 -9.97
C GLY A 118 1.07 -17.92 -9.90
N HIS A 119 0.49 -17.47 -8.79
CA HIS A 119 -0.95 -17.37 -8.56
C HIS A 119 -1.49 -16.01 -9.05
N VAL A 120 -1.20 -15.66 -10.31
CA VAL A 120 -1.67 -14.43 -10.94
C VAL A 120 -2.45 -14.75 -12.21
N GLU A 121 -3.54 -14.01 -12.44
CA GLU A 121 -4.37 -14.18 -13.63
C GLU A 121 -3.98 -13.22 -14.75
N GLY A 122 -3.98 -13.75 -15.98
CA GLY A 122 -3.77 -12.95 -17.19
C GLY A 122 -2.35 -12.43 -17.36
N VAL A 123 -2.22 -11.46 -18.28
CA VAL A 123 -0.93 -10.81 -18.58
C VAL A 123 -0.75 -9.64 -17.62
N SER A 124 0.39 -9.62 -16.92
CA SER A 124 0.78 -8.48 -16.07
C SER A 124 0.73 -7.18 -16.88
N LYS A 125 0.09 -6.14 -16.34
CA LYS A 125 0.02 -4.80 -16.93
C LYS A 125 0.79 -3.83 -16.04
N GLY A 126 1.67 -3.03 -16.66
CA GLY A 126 2.52 -2.08 -15.93
C GLY A 126 3.70 -2.75 -15.23
N ILE A 127 4.38 -1.98 -14.38
CA ILE A 127 5.54 -2.44 -13.60
C ILE A 127 5.06 -2.77 -12.20
N SER A 128 5.24 -4.02 -11.77
CA SER A 128 4.91 -4.44 -10.39
C SER A 128 6.05 -4.13 -9.42
N LEU A 129 5.77 -4.19 -8.12
CA LEU A 129 6.83 -4.09 -7.11
C LEU A 129 7.81 -5.27 -7.20
N SER A 130 7.32 -6.49 -7.46
CA SER A 130 8.20 -7.64 -7.67
C SER A 130 9.09 -7.48 -8.90
N GLN A 131 8.56 -6.91 -9.98
CA GLN A 131 9.37 -6.56 -11.15
C GLN A 131 10.39 -5.48 -10.81
N THR A 132 10.01 -4.46 -10.03
CA THR A 132 10.93 -3.41 -9.56
C THR A 132 12.09 -4.00 -8.75
N ILE A 133 11.83 -4.95 -7.84
CA ILE A 133 12.89 -5.67 -7.11
C ILE A 133 13.76 -6.49 -8.08
N SER A 134 13.14 -7.18 -9.04
CA SER A 134 13.89 -7.97 -10.02
C SER A 134 14.87 -7.13 -10.86
N MET A 135 14.58 -5.83 -11.05
CA MET A 135 15.46 -4.89 -11.77
C MET A 135 16.76 -4.55 -11.04
N PHE A 136 16.89 -4.91 -9.76
CA PHE A 136 18.18 -4.84 -9.06
C PHE A 136 19.09 -6.01 -9.41
N ASN A 137 18.58 -7.12 -9.97
CA ASN A 137 19.45 -8.23 -10.37
C ASN A 137 20.38 -7.78 -11.51
N PRO A 138 21.67 -8.19 -11.45
CA PRO A 138 22.58 -8.05 -12.57
C PRO A 138 21.99 -8.53 -13.89
N THR A 139 22.13 -7.71 -14.93
CA THR A 139 21.85 -8.12 -16.31
C THR A 139 22.97 -8.99 -16.87
N TRP A 140 22.71 -9.65 -18.01
CA TRP A 140 23.71 -10.47 -18.68
C TRP A 140 24.84 -9.64 -19.34
N GLU A 141 24.66 -8.32 -19.48
CA GLU A 141 25.62 -7.39 -20.12
C GLU A 141 26.47 -6.59 -19.13
N GLU A 142 26.39 -6.88 -17.83
CA GLU A 142 27.17 -6.14 -16.81
C GLU A 142 27.93 -7.07 -15.87
N GLU A 143 29.12 -6.62 -15.46
CA GLU A 143 29.89 -7.25 -14.39
C GLU A 143 29.44 -6.66 -13.05
N SER A 144 28.47 -7.31 -12.41
CA SER A 144 27.95 -6.91 -11.11
C SER A 144 27.99 -8.06 -10.11
N ASN A 145 27.96 -7.72 -8.82
CA ASN A 145 27.92 -8.70 -7.74
C ASN A 145 26.48 -8.87 -7.24
N PHE A 146 25.94 -10.09 -7.36
CA PHE A 146 24.58 -10.41 -6.95
C PHE A 146 24.28 -10.08 -5.49
N ASP A 147 25.24 -10.23 -4.58
CA ASP A 147 25.04 -9.98 -3.14
C ASP A 147 25.00 -8.49 -2.84
N THR A 148 25.85 -7.68 -3.49
CA THR A 148 25.77 -6.23 -3.40
C THR A 148 24.43 -5.70 -3.92
N CYS A 149 23.98 -6.19 -5.08
CA CYS A 149 22.67 -5.85 -5.63
C CYS A 149 21.50 -6.28 -4.73
N PHE A 150 21.62 -7.45 -4.09
CA PHE A 150 20.65 -7.94 -3.13
C PHE A 150 20.55 -7.02 -1.92
N ASP A 151 21.68 -6.59 -1.35
CA ASP A 151 21.70 -5.68 -0.21
C ASP A 151 21.01 -4.34 -0.55
N GLU A 152 21.25 -3.79 -1.74
CA GLU A 152 20.57 -2.58 -2.23
C GLU A 152 19.05 -2.78 -2.35
N ALA A 153 18.61 -3.92 -2.90
CA ALA A 153 17.20 -4.28 -3.01
C ALA A 153 16.56 -4.42 -1.62
N VAL A 154 17.26 -5.01 -0.64
CA VAL A 154 16.80 -5.14 0.75
C VAL A 154 16.67 -3.79 1.44
N GLU A 155 17.60 -2.85 1.24
CA GLU A 155 17.47 -1.49 1.80
C GLU A 155 16.23 -0.78 1.25
N PHE A 156 16.01 -0.89 -0.06
CA PHE A 156 14.81 -0.35 -0.71
C PHE A 156 13.53 -1.00 -0.16
N ALA A 157 13.50 -2.33 -0.08
CA ALA A 157 12.36 -3.09 0.45
C ALA A 157 12.07 -2.77 1.91
N ALA A 158 13.08 -2.64 2.77
CA ALA A 158 12.93 -2.24 4.17
C ALA A 158 12.30 -0.85 4.31
N ARG A 159 12.74 0.11 3.48
CA ARG A 159 12.11 1.43 3.45
C ARG A 159 10.65 1.34 3.02
N MET A 160 10.36 0.58 1.98
CA MET A 160 9.00 0.40 1.48
C MET A 160 8.09 -0.27 2.52
N LEU A 161 8.55 -1.32 3.18
CA LEU A 161 7.82 -2.06 4.22
C LEU A 161 7.32 -1.11 5.33
N ILE A 162 8.21 -0.29 5.90
CA ILE A 162 7.84 0.67 6.93
C ILE A 162 6.86 1.74 6.42
N ARG A 163 6.96 2.13 5.14
CA ARG A 163 5.97 3.05 4.53
C ARG A 163 4.60 2.41 4.34
N PHE A 164 4.55 1.11 4.00
CA PHE A 164 3.29 0.35 3.95
C PHE A 164 2.65 0.25 5.34
N ILE A 165 3.45 -0.07 6.37
CA ILE A 165 3.00 -0.11 7.78
C ILE A 165 2.47 1.27 8.20
N ALA A 166 3.23 2.35 7.99
CA ALA A 166 2.81 3.71 8.33
C ALA A 166 1.52 4.13 7.60
N SER A 167 1.39 3.77 6.32
CA SER A 167 0.16 4.02 5.53
C SER A 167 -1.03 3.22 6.06
N ALA A 168 -0.80 1.98 6.50
CA ALA A 168 -1.82 1.14 7.12
C ALA A 168 -2.28 1.72 8.47
N HIS A 169 -1.37 2.15 9.35
CA HIS A 169 -1.73 2.89 10.58
C HIS A 169 -2.56 4.13 10.27
N GLY A 170 -2.11 4.97 9.31
CA GLY A 170 -2.83 6.16 8.91
C GLY A 170 -4.25 5.84 8.42
N SER A 171 -4.42 4.75 7.68
CA SER A 171 -5.73 4.29 7.19
C SER A 171 -6.62 3.75 8.30
N VAL A 172 -6.07 2.96 9.23
CA VAL A 172 -6.83 2.38 10.36
C VAL A 172 -7.31 3.49 11.29
N ASN A 173 -6.42 4.43 11.64
CA ASN A 173 -6.76 5.57 12.49
C ASN A 173 -7.76 6.52 11.81
N ALA A 174 -7.71 6.64 10.48
CA ALA A 174 -8.65 7.43 9.70
C ALA A 174 -10.07 6.87 9.72
N LYS A 175 -10.24 5.55 9.92
CA LYS A 175 -11.53 4.87 9.78
C LYS A 175 -12.60 5.46 10.70
N GLU A 176 -12.29 5.66 11.98
CA GLU A 176 -13.25 6.19 12.95
C GLU A 176 -13.62 7.65 12.65
N ILE A 177 -12.63 8.47 12.26
CA ILE A 177 -12.85 9.88 11.90
C ILE A 177 -13.82 9.98 10.71
N VAL A 178 -13.59 9.17 9.68
CA VAL A 178 -14.42 9.18 8.46
C VAL A 178 -15.79 8.58 8.74
N ALA A 179 -15.89 7.51 9.55
CA ALA A 179 -17.17 6.94 9.96
C ALA A 179 -18.03 7.97 10.71
N LYS A 180 -17.46 8.67 11.70
CA LYS A 180 -18.15 9.75 12.42
C LYS A 180 -18.59 10.88 11.49
N ALA A 181 -17.74 11.27 10.53
CA ALA A 181 -18.08 12.28 9.55
C ALA A 181 -19.26 11.87 8.65
N ILE A 182 -19.33 10.59 8.27
CA ILE A 182 -20.46 10.03 7.52
C ILE A 182 -21.73 10.05 8.37
N GLU A 183 -21.67 9.55 9.61
CA GLU A 183 -22.82 9.50 10.52
C GLU A 183 -23.36 10.89 10.88
N SER A 184 -22.49 11.90 10.95
CA SER A 184 -22.84 13.26 11.34
C SER A 184 -23.15 14.16 10.15
N ALA A 185 -23.10 13.65 8.91
CA ALA A 185 -23.31 14.46 7.72
C ALA A 185 -24.75 14.98 7.66
N GLU A 186 -24.90 16.30 7.47
CA GLU A 186 -26.23 16.92 7.30
C GLU A 186 -26.90 16.46 6.00
N ASP A 187 -26.12 16.29 4.94
CA ASP A 187 -26.51 15.64 3.68
C ASP A 187 -25.58 14.45 3.45
N ALA A 188 -26.14 13.23 3.42
CA ALA A 188 -25.36 12.00 3.24
C ALA A 188 -24.55 11.96 1.92
N ARG A 189 -24.85 12.85 0.96
CA ARG A 189 -24.11 12.99 -0.30
C ARG A 189 -22.85 13.83 -0.19
N VAL A 190 -22.69 14.64 0.87
CA VAL A 190 -21.54 15.53 1.09
C VAL A 190 -20.94 15.28 2.47
N ILE A 191 -19.75 14.69 2.49
CA ILE A 191 -19.08 14.35 3.75
C ILE A 191 -17.96 15.35 4.04
N VAL A 192 -18.01 15.99 5.19
CA VAL A 192 -17.03 17.00 5.60
C VAL A 192 -16.00 16.39 6.56
N LEU A 193 -14.72 16.63 6.32
CA LEU A 193 -13.62 16.31 7.24
C LEU A 193 -12.92 17.60 7.67
N GLU A 194 -12.79 17.81 8.97
CA GLU A 194 -12.12 19.00 9.55
C GLU A 194 -10.62 19.07 9.23
N LYS A 195 -10.02 17.95 8.85
CA LYS A 195 -8.64 17.84 8.37
C LYS A 195 -8.55 16.78 7.30
N TYR A 196 -7.60 16.92 6.36
CA TYR A 196 -7.33 15.86 5.40
C TYR A 196 -7.06 14.54 6.12
N THR A 197 -7.90 13.55 5.81
CA THR A 197 -7.87 12.22 6.39
C THR A 197 -8.09 11.22 5.26
N PRO A 198 -7.28 10.16 5.11
CA PRO A 198 -7.50 9.14 4.07
C PRO A 198 -8.91 8.54 4.15
N TRP A 199 -9.78 8.86 3.19
CA TRP A 199 -11.22 8.60 3.31
C TRP A 199 -11.76 7.56 2.32
N LYS A 200 -11.15 7.44 1.13
CA LYS A 200 -11.70 6.67 -0.01
C LYS A 200 -12.24 5.29 0.38
N LYS A 201 -11.38 4.42 0.93
CA LYS A 201 -11.81 3.05 1.29
C LYS A 201 -12.94 3.05 2.33
N THR A 202 -12.87 3.90 3.35
CA THR A 202 -13.89 3.94 4.41
C THR A 202 -15.22 4.44 3.88
N VAL A 203 -15.24 5.51 3.06
CA VAL A 203 -16.44 6.02 2.42
C VAL A 203 -17.09 4.98 1.52
N HIS A 204 -16.29 4.24 0.74
CA HIS A 204 -16.81 3.15 -0.10
C HIS A 204 -17.46 2.02 0.70
N ILE A 205 -16.95 1.71 1.89
CA ILE A 205 -17.48 0.65 2.76
C ILE A 205 -18.75 1.13 3.48
N LEU A 206 -18.77 2.38 3.95
CA LEU A 206 -19.78 2.87 4.89
C LEU A 206 -20.86 3.76 4.26
N SER A 207 -20.67 4.24 3.02
CA SER A 207 -21.64 5.12 2.36
C SER A 207 -21.86 4.77 0.89
N SER A 208 -23.10 4.41 0.57
CA SER A 208 -23.61 4.31 -0.80
C SER A 208 -23.91 5.68 -1.41
N ASP A 209 -24.19 6.68 -0.58
CA ASP A 209 -24.81 7.93 -1.02
C ASP A 209 -23.81 9.06 -1.22
N ALA A 210 -22.64 8.98 -0.57
CA ALA A 210 -21.60 10.00 -0.67
C ALA A 210 -21.18 10.21 -2.13
N LEU A 211 -21.31 11.44 -2.61
CA LEU A 211 -20.90 11.89 -3.94
C LEU A 211 -19.68 12.82 -3.86
N TYR A 212 -19.58 13.59 -2.78
CA TYR A 212 -18.52 14.57 -2.59
C TYR A 212 -17.94 14.52 -1.18
N MET A 213 -16.65 14.84 -1.11
CA MET A 213 -15.87 15.02 0.11
C MET A 213 -15.41 16.47 0.19
N VAL A 214 -15.54 17.07 1.38
CA VAL A 214 -15.07 18.42 1.67
C VAL A 214 -14.04 18.38 2.77
N TYR A 215 -12.85 18.96 2.55
CA TYR A 215 -11.77 18.98 3.55
C TYR A 215 -10.73 20.07 3.28
N PRO A 216 -9.97 20.51 4.28
CA PRO A 216 -8.86 21.44 4.05
C PRO A 216 -7.64 20.68 3.50
N SER A 217 -7.01 21.27 2.50
CA SER A 217 -5.70 20.90 1.98
C SER A 217 -4.58 21.35 2.93
N HIS A 218 -3.38 20.79 2.74
CA HIS A 218 -2.20 21.20 3.51
C HIS A 218 -1.74 22.64 3.19
N SER A 219 -2.17 23.21 2.07
CA SER A 219 -1.89 24.61 1.70
C SER A 219 -2.91 25.61 2.28
N GLY A 220 -3.89 25.13 3.05
CA GLY A 220 -4.92 25.97 3.69
C GLY A 220 -6.16 26.24 2.83
N GLN A 221 -6.16 25.85 1.55
CA GLN A 221 -7.36 25.89 0.71
C GLN A 221 -8.33 24.77 1.12
N TRP A 222 -9.63 25.00 0.94
CA TRP A 222 -10.65 23.97 1.09
C TRP A 222 -10.93 23.30 -0.24
N ILE A 223 -11.13 21.99 -0.19
CA ILE A 223 -11.22 21.11 -1.36
C ILE A 223 -12.59 20.46 -1.39
N LEU A 224 -13.22 20.51 -2.56
CA LEU A 224 -14.32 19.65 -2.97
C LEU A 224 -13.76 18.54 -3.85
N GLN A 225 -13.81 17.29 -3.41
CA GLN A 225 -13.36 16.14 -4.18
C GLN A 225 -14.52 15.16 -4.42
N THR A 226 -14.64 14.64 -5.63
CA THR A 226 -15.62 13.61 -5.98
C THR A 226 -15.30 12.27 -5.33
N VAL A 227 -16.33 11.48 -5.06
CA VAL A 227 -16.20 10.06 -4.67
C VAL A 227 -16.17 9.21 -5.95
N PRO A 228 -15.09 8.45 -6.21
CA PRO A 228 -15.03 7.58 -7.38
C PRO A 228 -16.07 6.45 -7.29
N VAL A 229 -16.38 5.80 -8.41
CA VAL A 229 -17.30 4.64 -8.43
C VAL A 229 -16.71 3.43 -7.69
N GLU A 230 -15.38 3.30 -7.71
CA GLU A 230 -14.61 2.32 -6.94
C GLU A 230 -13.24 2.88 -6.51
N PRO A 231 -12.63 2.37 -5.42
CA PRO A 231 -11.30 2.81 -5.00
C PRO A 231 -10.25 2.64 -6.10
N GLY A 232 -9.71 3.74 -6.61
CA GLY A 232 -8.68 3.75 -7.66
C GLY A 232 -9.20 4.00 -9.07
N SER A 233 -10.52 4.06 -9.27
CA SER A 233 -11.11 4.46 -10.55
C SER A 233 -10.99 5.96 -10.80
N PHE A 234 -10.97 6.34 -12.08
CA PHE A 234 -11.05 7.71 -12.57
C PHE A 234 -12.49 8.13 -12.93
N GLU A 235 -13.44 7.21 -12.82
CA GLU A 235 -14.87 7.49 -12.98
C GLU A 235 -15.46 7.87 -11.62
N ASP A 236 -16.17 8.99 -11.58
CA ASP A 236 -16.80 9.53 -10.38
C ASP A 236 -18.26 9.07 -10.26
N ARG A 237 -18.75 8.85 -9.03
CA ARG A 237 -20.19 8.64 -8.79
C ARG A 237 -21.02 9.81 -9.33
N LYS A 238 -20.47 11.02 -9.21
CA LYS A 238 -20.98 12.24 -9.84
C LYS A 238 -19.83 13.23 -10.03
N SER A 239 -19.47 13.50 -11.28
CA SER A 239 -18.47 14.53 -11.59
C SER A 239 -18.96 15.93 -11.21
N LEU A 240 -18.03 16.87 -11.08
CA LEU A 240 -18.35 18.29 -10.93
C LEU A 240 -18.98 18.87 -12.22
N PRO A 241 -19.72 20.00 -12.12
CA PRO A 241 -20.30 20.72 -13.25
C PRO A 241 -19.38 20.84 -14.46
N LYS A 242 -19.89 20.50 -15.64
CA LYS A 242 -19.09 20.47 -16.87
C LYS A 242 -18.51 21.84 -17.23
N ALA A 243 -19.25 22.90 -16.92
CA ALA A 243 -18.83 24.27 -17.18
C ALA A 243 -17.58 24.67 -16.38
N TRP A 244 -17.30 24.01 -15.26
CA TRP A 244 -16.14 24.31 -14.41
C TRP A 244 -14.82 23.70 -14.94
N SER A 245 -14.89 22.83 -15.95
CA SER A 245 -13.75 22.03 -16.42
C SER A 245 -12.53 22.89 -16.77
N GLY A 246 -11.50 22.81 -15.94
CA GLY A 246 -10.20 23.44 -16.18
C GLY A 246 -10.19 24.96 -15.93
N LEU A 247 -11.22 25.49 -15.27
CA LEU A 247 -11.26 26.90 -14.87
C LEU A 247 -10.37 27.13 -13.64
N SER A 248 -9.75 28.31 -13.60
CA SER A 248 -8.96 28.78 -12.45
C SER A 248 -9.14 30.28 -12.25
N ASP A 249 -8.91 30.71 -11.01
CA ASP A 249 -8.89 32.11 -10.57
C ASP A 249 -10.09 32.90 -11.11
N GLU A 250 -9.87 34.04 -11.80
CA GLU A 250 -10.95 34.93 -12.25
C GLU A 250 -12.00 34.21 -13.10
N ALA A 251 -11.59 33.30 -13.99
CA ALA A 251 -12.54 32.57 -14.83
C ALA A 251 -13.44 31.63 -14.03
N PHE A 252 -12.92 31.05 -12.94
CA PHE A 252 -13.70 30.18 -12.07
C PHE A 252 -14.61 30.99 -11.13
N VAL A 253 -14.15 32.16 -10.68
CA VAL A 253 -14.96 33.13 -9.94
C VAL A 253 -16.13 33.60 -10.81
N ASP A 254 -15.90 33.97 -12.07
CA ASP A 254 -16.93 34.45 -12.99
C ASP A 254 -18.01 33.38 -13.27
N GLU A 255 -17.61 32.12 -13.44
CA GLU A 255 -18.52 31.00 -13.69
C GLU A 255 -19.35 30.63 -12.45
N THR A 256 -18.75 30.69 -11.25
CA THR A 256 -19.41 30.24 -10.01
C THR A 256 -20.11 31.35 -9.22
N GLY A 257 -19.71 32.60 -9.44
CA GLY A 257 -20.08 33.73 -8.60
C GLY A 257 -19.50 33.68 -7.18
N ILE A 258 -18.43 32.90 -6.96
CA ILE A 258 -17.78 32.73 -5.65
C ILE A 258 -16.42 33.43 -5.67
N ASP A 259 -16.30 34.55 -4.96
CA ASP A 259 -15.14 35.46 -4.98
C ASP A 259 -13.79 34.81 -4.61
N ASP A 260 -13.80 33.71 -3.84
CA ASP A 260 -12.60 32.99 -3.40
C ASP A 260 -12.46 31.60 -4.02
N ALA A 261 -13.16 31.35 -5.13
CA ALA A 261 -12.94 30.19 -5.97
C ALA A 261 -11.52 30.20 -6.54
N VAL A 262 -10.83 29.06 -6.50
CA VAL A 262 -9.41 28.97 -6.91
C VAL A 262 -9.26 28.16 -8.19
N PHE A 263 -9.81 26.94 -8.24
CA PHE A 263 -9.69 26.10 -9.42
C PHE A 263 -10.72 24.97 -9.46
N CYS A 264 -10.93 24.44 -10.65
CA CYS A 264 -11.53 23.13 -10.89
C CYS A 264 -10.70 22.36 -11.93
N HIS A 265 -10.34 21.12 -11.63
CA HIS A 265 -9.55 20.30 -12.54
C HIS A 265 -10.33 19.97 -13.82
N ASN A 266 -9.66 19.86 -14.97
CA ASN A 266 -10.32 19.57 -16.27
C ASN A 266 -11.07 18.23 -16.28
N GLY A 267 -10.59 17.25 -15.52
CA GLY A 267 -11.25 15.96 -15.30
C GLY A 267 -12.42 16.00 -14.32
N LEU A 268 -12.79 17.18 -13.77
CA LEU A 268 -13.98 17.40 -12.96
C LEU A 268 -14.09 16.57 -11.66
N PHE A 269 -12.97 16.03 -11.18
CA PHE A 269 -12.94 15.23 -9.93
C PHE A 269 -12.55 16.04 -8.69
N ILE A 270 -12.08 17.29 -8.86
CA ILE A 270 -11.63 18.11 -7.75
C ILE A 270 -11.73 19.61 -8.07
N ALA A 271 -12.20 20.39 -7.10
CA ALA A 271 -12.20 21.85 -7.11
C ALA A 271 -11.76 22.38 -5.74
N GLY A 272 -11.36 23.66 -5.68
CA GLY A 272 -10.93 24.28 -4.44
C GLY A 272 -11.31 25.75 -4.31
N THR A 273 -11.54 26.18 -3.06
CA THR A 273 -11.77 27.57 -2.66
C THR A 273 -10.86 27.93 -1.48
N LYS A 274 -10.81 29.21 -1.07
CA LYS A 274 -10.02 29.61 0.11
C LYS A 274 -10.74 29.31 1.43
N SER A 275 -12.07 29.34 1.45
CA SER A 275 -12.89 29.15 2.65
C SER A 275 -13.77 27.90 2.62
N PHE A 276 -14.12 27.38 3.80
CA PHE A 276 -15.03 26.25 3.96
C PHE A 276 -16.41 26.56 3.39
N GLU A 277 -16.93 27.75 3.71
CA GLU A 277 -18.26 28.21 3.33
C GLU A 277 -18.43 28.23 1.82
N SER A 278 -17.41 28.68 1.10
CA SER A 278 -17.41 28.67 -0.36
C SER A 278 -17.29 27.28 -0.97
N THR A 279 -16.51 26.38 -0.35
CA THR A 279 -16.46 24.97 -0.81
C THR A 279 -17.83 24.29 -0.61
N MET A 280 -18.53 24.58 0.48
CA MET A 280 -19.89 24.08 0.71
C MET A 280 -20.90 24.64 -0.30
N LYS A 281 -20.75 25.90 -0.73
CA LYS A 281 -21.55 26.46 -1.84
C LYS A 281 -21.27 25.72 -3.15
N LEU A 282 -20.02 25.44 -3.49
CA LEU A 282 -19.69 24.62 -4.66
C LEU A 282 -20.33 23.24 -4.57
N ALA A 283 -20.27 22.58 -3.41
CA ALA A 283 -20.91 21.28 -3.22
C ALA A 283 -22.43 21.34 -3.47
N ALA A 284 -23.09 22.38 -2.95
CA ALA A 284 -24.53 22.59 -3.15
C ALA A 284 -24.87 22.86 -4.63
N MET A 285 -24.07 23.66 -5.33
CA MET A 285 -24.22 23.90 -6.77
C MET A 285 -24.06 22.61 -7.57
N ALA A 286 -22.99 21.84 -7.28
CA ALA A 286 -22.71 20.58 -7.95
C ALA A 286 -23.81 19.53 -7.73
N LEU A 287 -24.44 19.50 -6.55
CA LEU A 287 -25.58 18.63 -6.26
C LEU A 287 -26.87 19.00 -7.02
N ALA A 288 -27.05 20.28 -7.36
CA ALA A 288 -28.27 20.79 -7.97
C ALA A 288 -28.33 20.63 -9.50
N GLU A 289 -27.18 20.43 -10.15
CA GLU A 289 -27.05 20.12 -11.59
C GLU A 289 -27.33 18.64 -11.89
#